data_AF-A0A1E7FPX9-F1
#
_entry.id   AF-A0A1E7FPX9-F1
#
_cell.length_a   1.000
_cell.length_b   1.000
_cell.length_c   1.000
_cell.angle_alpha   90.00
_cell.angle_beta   90.00
_cell.angle_gamma   90.00
#
_symmetry.space_group_name_H-M   'P 1'
#
loop_
_entity.id
_entity.type
_entity.pdbx_description
1 polymer ?
#
loop_
_entity_poly.entity_id
_entity_poly.type
_entity_poly.pdbx_seq_one_letter_code
_entity_poly.pdbx_strand_id
1 'polypeptide(L)'
;MKRRVNKNNNRKRKRAPPPPPPPGSDYIASRTRHKIKAIAAKWDLQTPIMIEILNWLDQESLINATLVSKQLHKIICDDGHGIENKISPMIEISPTNGSTRALLEHICYNVTDIETKNKMRRCLHMKVNDADKFDHVTSKEVKAITEDAQMDWILSLDMSLPIRIGRHGWKHGYVYSLLDGLSRILPNLREIDLSNISCLLSGTMLTLHCPHLEKLTWSNSANDMFVLLNGQGLRYSNSIKEIIMNDSSFYCTQPEIDQMSDLENHRDTFIFHHCSRALERVSIRNVKWRSVSTGIIDMVPQDALIKFVRNAPSTLRYFRSDLTQENMTMLRLERSEIELLN
;
A
#
# COMPACT_ATOMS: atom_id res chain seq x y z
N MET A 1 -52.45 -0.56 -28.24
CA MET A 1 -51.01 -0.74 -28.55
C MET A 1 -50.64 -2.21 -28.33
N LYS A 2 -50.31 -2.94 -29.40
CA LYS A 2 -50.25 -4.42 -29.42
C LYS A 2 -49.00 -4.97 -28.69
N ARG A 3 -49.20 -5.78 -27.66
CA ARG A 3 -48.16 -6.56 -26.96
C ARG A 3 -47.72 -7.75 -27.83
N ARG A 4 -46.44 -7.79 -28.22
CA ARG A 4 -45.81 -8.97 -28.84
C ARG A 4 -45.27 -9.89 -27.74
N VAL A 5 -45.82 -11.10 -27.67
CA VAL A 5 -45.33 -12.21 -26.85
C VAL A 5 -44.24 -12.94 -27.63
N ASN A 6 -43.02 -12.95 -27.09
CA ASN A 6 -41.88 -13.64 -27.68
C ASN A 6 -41.79 -15.07 -27.10
N LYS A 7 -42.05 -16.08 -27.94
CA LYS A 7 -41.94 -17.50 -27.57
C LYS A 7 -40.48 -17.97 -27.71
N ASN A 8 -39.83 -18.25 -26.58
CA ASN A 8 -38.51 -18.87 -26.53
C ASN A 8 -38.61 -20.38 -26.82
N ASN A 9 -38.00 -20.83 -27.92
CA ASN A 9 -37.85 -22.24 -28.28
C ASN A 9 -36.55 -22.81 -27.67
N ASN A 10 -36.67 -23.46 -26.51
CA ASN A 10 -35.60 -24.27 -25.93
C ASN A 10 -35.48 -25.62 -26.67
N ARG A 11 -34.69 -25.68 -27.74
CA ARG A 11 -34.23 -26.95 -28.32
C ARG A 11 -33.03 -27.47 -27.52
N LYS A 12 -33.26 -28.43 -26.64
CA LYS A 12 -32.21 -29.26 -26.01
C LYS A 12 -31.39 -29.96 -27.10
N ARG A 13 -30.17 -29.49 -27.36
CA ARG A 13 -29.18 -30.22 -28.18
C ARG A 13 -28.76 -31.48 -27.42
N LYS A 14 -29.12 -32.66 -27.94
CA LYS A 14 -28.56 -33.95 -27.51
C LYS A 14 -27.05 -33.92 -27.75
N ARG A 15 -26.25 -34.18 -26.72
CA ARG A 15 -24.80 -34.37 -26.85
C ARG A 15 -24.55 -35.61 -27.73
N ALA A 16 -23.67 -35.45 -28.71
CA ALA A 16 -23.19 -36.58 -29.50
C ALA A 16 -22.45 -37.58 -28.58
N PRO A 17 -22.60 -38.90 -28.80
CA PRO A 17 -21.82 -39.89 -28.08
C PRO A 17 -20.32 -39.72 -28.38
N PRO A 18 -19.44 -40.01 -27.41
CA PRO A 18 -18.00 -39.96 -27.64
C PRO A 18 -17.59 -40.98 -28.70
N PRO A 19 -16.55 -40.67 -29.51
CA PRO A 19 -16.05 -41.59 -30.51
C PRO A 19 -15.53 -42.89 -29.86
N PRO A 20 -15.70 -44.04 -30.51
CA PRO A 20 -15.12 -45.29 -30.03
C PRO A 20 -13.59 -45.18 -30.00
N PRO A 21 -12.93 -45.74 -28.97
CA PRO A 21 -11.48 -45.73 -28.88
C PRO A 21 -10.87 -46.56 -30.04
N PRO A 22 -9.66 -46.18 -30.50
CA PRO A 22 -8.97 -46.90 -31.57
C PRO A 22 -8.68 -48.35 -31.17
N PRO A 23 -8.86 -49.32 -32.09
CA PRO A 23 -8.55 -50.71 -31.81
C PRO A 23 -7.03 -50.91 -31.85
N GLY A 24 -6.45 -51.35 -30.73
CA GLY A 24 -5.06 -51.81 -30.68
C GLY A 24 -4.15 -51.16 -29.64
N SER A 25 -4.62 -50.92 -28.42
CA SER A 25 -3.70 -50.62 -27.31
C SER A 25 -3.98 -51.51 -26.10
N ASP A 26 -3.16 -52.53 -25.92
CA ASP A 26 -3.04 -53.34 -24.71
C ASP A 26 -2.50 -52.50 -23.55
N TYR A 27 -3.27 -51.53 -23.08
CA TYR A 27 -2.95 -50.82 -21.84
C TYR A 27 -3.54 -51.59 -20.66
N ILE A 28 -2.65 -52.37 -20.06
CA ILE A 28 -2.77 -52.95 -18.72
C ILE A 28 -3.17 -51.83 -17.75
N ALA A 29 -4.39 -51.91 -17.22
CA ALA A 29 -4.86 -51.10 -16.12
C ALA A 29 -4.12 -51.48 -14.83
N SER A 30 -2.92 -50.93 -14.63
CA SER A 30 -2.25 -50.95 -13.34
C SER A 30 -2.94 -49.92 -12.42
N ARG A 31 -3.94 -50.40 -11.67
CA ARG A 31 -4.43 -49.73 -10.46
C ARG A 31 -3.32 -49.73 -9.41
N THR A 32 -2.36 -48.81 -9.56
CA THR A 32 -1.41 -48.50 -8.50
C THR A 32 -2.16 -47.68 -7.45
N ARG A 33 -2.76 -48.38 -6.49
CA ARG A 33 -3.32 -47.81 -5.26
C ARG A 33 -2.18 -46.99 -4.62
N HIS A 34 -2.22 -45.67 -4.79
CA HIS A 34 -1.20 -44.74 -4.30
C HIS A 34 -0.92 -45.01 -2.81
N LYS A 35 0.18 -45.73 -2.52
CA LYS A 35 0.91 -45.52 -1.28
C LYS A 35 1.44 -44.10 -1.37
N ILE A 36 0.66 -43.14 -0.90
CA ILE A 36 1.17 -41.82 -0.50
C ILE A 36 2.18 -42.15 0.61
N LYS A 37 3.45 -42.38 0.23
CA LYS A 37 4.54 -42.33 1.20
C LYS A 37 4.48 -40.90 1.72
N ALA A 38 3.94 -40.75 2.93
CA ALA A 38 4.02 -39.51 3.67
C ALA A 38 5.49 -39.28 3.99
N ILE A 39 6.22 -38.69 3.04
CA ILE A 39 7.53 -38.06 3.28
C ILE A 39 7.22 -36.72 3.94
N ALA A 40 6.52 -36.74 5.07
CA ALA A 40 6.53 -35.61 5.97
C ALA A 40 7.77 -35.83 6.82
N ALA A 41 8.90 -35.24 6.39
CA ALA A 41 10.12 -35.24 7.17
C ALA A 41 9.78 -34.64 8.54
N LYS A 42 9.78 -35.48 9.58
CA LYS A 42 9.64 -35.00 10.95
C LYS A 42 10.91 -34.22 11.26
N TRP A 43 10.77 -32.98 11.70
CA TRP A 43 11.89 -32.17 12.11
C TRP A 43 12.33 -32.69 13.48
N ASP A 44 13.45 -33.43 13.52
CA ASP A 44 14.05 -33.95 14.75
C ASP A 44 14.93 -32.89 15.44
N LEU A 45 14.57 -31.61 15.29
CA LEU A 45 15.22 -30.49 15.95
C LEU A 45 14.51 -30.20 17.28
N GLN A 46 15.28 -29.69 18.25
CA GLN A 46 14.70 -29.21 19.51
C GLN A 46 13.82 -27.97 19.25
N THR A 47 12.71 -27.86 19.99
CA THR A 47 11.75 -26.75 19.85
C THR A 47 12.38 -25.35 19.87
N PRO A 48 13.35 -25.04 20.76
CA PRO A 48 14.00 -23.73 20.77
C PRO A 48 14.72 -23.39 19.47
N ILE A 49 15.39 -24.36 18.85
CA ILE A 49 16.10 -24.18 17.57
C ILE A 49 15.09 -23.93 16.45
N MET A 50 13.96 -24.64 16.45
CA MET A 50 12.89 -24.41 15.48
C MET A 50 12.30 -23.00 15.66
N ILE A 51 12.06 -22.54 16.88
CA ILE A 51 11.56 -21.19 17.17
C ILE A 51 12.53 -20.13 16.62
N GLU A 52 13.84 -20.29 16.87
CA GLU A 52 14.85 -19.38 16.36
C GLU A 52 14.82 -19.33 14.82
N ILE A 53 14.83 -20.49 14.16
CA ILE A 53 14.71 -20.56 12.69
C ILE A 53 13.45 -19.87 12.19
N LEU A 54 12.29 -20.13 12.82
CA LEU A 54 11.02 -19.54 12.43
C LEU A 54 11.02 -18.01 12.59
N ASN A 55 11.72 -17.46 13.60
CA ASN A 55 11.85 -16.02 13.77
C ASN A 55 12.60 -15.34 12.61
N TRP A 56 13.47 -16.07 11.90
CA TRP A 56 14.17 -15.59 10.71
C TRP A 56 13.36 -15.70 9.40
N LEU A 57 12.23 -16.39 9.40
CA LEU A 57 11.39 -16.56 8.20
C LEU A 57 10.48 -15.36 7.96
N ASP A 58 10.26 -14.97 6.71
CA ASP A 58 9.23 -13.99 6.39
C ASP A 58 7.81 -14.56 6.52
N GLN A 59 6.79 -13.70 6.38
CA GLN A 59 5.38 -14.09 6.53
C GLN A 59 4.96 -15.18 5.54
N GLU A 60 5.42 -15.11 4.29
CA GLU A 60 5.08 -16.09 3.26
C GLU A 60 5.71 -17.46 3.58
N SER A 61 6.97 -17.47 4.01
CA SER A 61 7.71 -18.66 4.43
C SER A 61 7.10 -19.29 5.68
N LEU A 62 6.64 -18.47 6.63
CA LEU A 62 5.89 -18.93 7.80
C LEU A 62 4.58 -19.59 7.41
N ILE A 63 3.78 -18.95 6.55
CA ILE A 63 2.52 -19.52 6.05
C ILE A 63 2.81 -20.85 5.33
N ASN A 64 3.77 -20.88 4.41
CA ASN A 64 4.16 -22.09 3.70
C ASN A 64 4.62 -23.19 4.67
N ALA A 65 5.41 -22.85 5.69
CA ALA A 65 5.82 -23.79 6.74
C ALA A 65 4.62 -24.41 7.47
N THR A 66 3.59 -23.61 7.80
CA THR A 66 2.35 -24.13 8.42
C THR A 66 1.56 -25.06 7.50
N LEU A 67 1.59 -24.83 6.18
CA LEU A 67 0.86 -25.64 5.19
C LEU A 67 1.52 -27.01 4.98
N VAL A 68 2.86 -27.08 5.04
CA VAL A 68 3.61 -28.30 4.76
C VAL A 68 3.89 -29.16 6.00
N SER A 69 3.83 -28.58 7.21
CA SER A 69 4.16 -29.30 8.45
C SER A 69 3.17 -29.03 9.58
N LYS A 70 2.47 -30.08 10.02
CA LYS A 70 1.59 -30.02 11.21
C LYS A 70 2.34 -29.67 12.49
N GLN A 71 3.60 -30.08 12.60
CA GLN A 71 4.44 -29.77 13.75
C GLN A 71 4.73 -28.27 13.81
N LEU A 72 5.10 -27.66 12.68
CA LEU A 72 5.34 -26.22 12.60
C LEU A 72 4.03 -25.44 12.76
N HIS A 73 2.93 -25.90 12.17
CA HIS A 73 1.61 -25.32 12.43
C HIS A 73 1.29 -25.26 13.93
N LYS A 74 1.49 -26.36 14.66
CA LYS A 74 1.23 -26.39 16.11
C LYS A 74 2.14 -25.40 16.86
N ILE A 75 3.43 -25.37 16.53
CA ILE A 75 4.40 -24.46 17.15
C ILE A 75 4.02 -22.99 16.89
N ILE A 76 3.63 -22.66 15.66
CA ILE A 76 3.31 -21.29 15.23
C ILE A 76 1.93 -20.83 15.74
N CYS A 77 0.91 -21.68 15.63
CA CYS A 77 -0.47 -21.30 15.89
C CYS A 77 -0.95 -21.61 17.31
N ASP A 78 -0.49 -22.71 17.92
CA ASP A 78 -1.03 -23.21 19.19
C ASP A 78 -0.08 -22.93 20.36
N ASP A 79 1.24 -23.13 20.17
CA ASP A 79 2.25 -23.10 21.24
C ASP A 79 3.14 -21.82 21.21
N GLY A 80 2.70 -20.75 20.52
CA GLY A 80 3.49 -19.57 20.08
C GLY A 80 4.25 -18.72 21.11
N HIS A 81 4.58 -19.25 22.27
CA HIS A 81 5.55 -18.70 23.21
C HIS A 81 6.96 -18.69 22.60
N GLY A 82 7.55 -17.50 22.47
CA GLY A 82 8.92 -17.30 21.98
C GLY A 82 9.06 -17.04 20.48
N ILE A 83 7.98 -17.16 19.71
CA ILE A 83 7.97 -16.72 18.30
C ILE A 83 7.65 -15.23 18.27
N GLU A 84 8.66 -14.43 17.95
CA GLU A 84 8.54 -13.00 17.74
C GLU A 84 7.84 -12.70 16.42
N ASN A 85 8.09 -13.54 15.41
CA ASN A 85 7.54 -13.38 14.07
C ASN A 85 6.20 -14.11 13.92
N LYS A 86 5.12 -13.43 14.29
CA LYS A 86 3.76 -14.00 14.23
C LYS A 86 3.18 -13.84 12.83
N ILE A 87 2.48 -14.87 12.34
CA ILE A 87 1.68 -14.74 11.11
C ILE A 87 0.60 -13.68 11.38
N SER A 88 0.70 -12.56 10.68
CA SER A 88 -0.28 -11.49 10.76
C SER A 88 -1.33 -11.72 9.69
N PRO A 89 -2.59 -12.04 10.04
CA PRO A 89 -3.63 -12.21 9.04
C PRO A 89 -3.83 -10.91 8.25
N MET A 90 -3.90 -11.05 6.93
CA MET A 90 -3.99 -9.95 5.98
C MET A 90 -5.14 -10.19 5.01
N ILE A 91 -5.84 -9.12 4.64
CA ILE A 91 -6.79 -9.15 3.52
C ILE A 91 -6.01 -8.85 2.26
N GLU A 92 -5.97 -9.83 1.35
CA GLU A 92 -5.32 -9.67 0.05
C GLU A 92 -6.39 -9.49 -1.04
N ILE A 93 -6.27 -8.40 -1.78
CA ILE A 93 -7.18 -8.03 -2.87
C ILE A 93 -6.39 -8.06 -4.17
N SER A 94 -6.89 -8.81 -5.14
CA SER A 94 -6.33 -8.87 -6.49
C SER A 94 -7.44 -8.63 -7.53
N PRO A 95 -7.13 -7.97 -8.66
CA PRO A 95 -8.12 -7.67 -9.69
C PRO A 95 -8.51 -8.96 -10.44
N THR A 96 -9.77 -9.40 -10.30
CA THR A 96 -10.32 -10.48 -11.14
C THR A 96 -10.75 -9.94 -12.51
N ASN A 97 -11.49 -8.83 -12.52
CA ASN A 97 -11.97 -8.13 -13.72
C ASN A 97 -11.50 -6.66 -13.75
N GLY A 98 -10.73 -6.23 -12.75
CA GLY A 98 -10.26 -4.85 -12.62
C GLY A 98 -11.36 -3.81 -12.36
N SER A 99 -12.54 -4.17 -11.85
CA SER A 99 -13.57 -3.16 -11.55
C SER A 99 -13.46 -2.65 -10.11
N THR A 100 -13.09 -1.37 -9.93
CA THR A 100 -13.08 -0.66 -8.65
C THR A 100 -14.47 -0.68 -8.02
N ARG A 101 -15.51 -0.40 -8.83
CA ARG A 101 -16.89 -0.38 -8.36
C ARG A 101 -17.30 -1.72 -7.74
N ALA A 102 -17.10 -2.81 -8.48
CA ALA A 102 -17.48 -4.14 -8.02
C ALA A 102 -16.69 -4.55 -6.76
N LEU A 103 -15.41 -4.17 -6.68
CA LEU A 103 -14.60 -4.40 -5.49
C LEU A 103 -15.16 -3.65 -4.27
N LEU A 104 -15.41 -2.34 -4.40
CA LEU A 104 -15.92 -1.53 -3.30
C LEU A 104 -17.31 -2.04 -2.85
N GLU A 105 -18.21 -2.35 -3.78
CA GLU A 105 -19.52 -2.94 -3.46
C GLU A 105 -19.37 -4.28 -2.71
N HIS A 106 -18.43 -5.13 -3.11
CA HIS A 106 -18.16 -6.41 -2.45
C HIS A 106 -17.58 -6.24 -1.04
N ILE A 107 -16.64 -5.31 -0.85
CA ILE A 107 -16.10 -4.97 0.48
C ILE A 107 -17.25 -4.48 1.37
N CYS A 108 -18.06 -3.53 0.89
CA CYS A 108 -19.16 -2.97 1.67
C CYS A 108 -20.17 -4.07 2.06
N TYR A 109 -20.53 -4.96 1.13
CA TYR A 109 -21.38 -6.11 1.42
C TYR A 109 -20.82 -7.00 2.53
N ASN A 110 -19.55 -7.39 2.45
CA ASN A 110 -18.90 -8.25 3.44
C ASN A 110 -18.75 -7.58 4.82
N VAL A 111 -18.63 -6.25 4.86
CA VAL A 111 -18.59 -5.47 6.10
C VAL A 111 -19.96 -5.42 6.78
N THR A 112 -21.06 -5.48 6.01
CA THR A 112 -22.42 -5.55 6.57
C THR A 112 -22.81 -6.95 7.05
N ASP A 113 -22.21 -8.00 6.51
CA ASP A 113 -22.42 -9.37 6.97
C ASP A 113 -21.68 -9.63 8.30
N ILE A 114 -22.42 -9.90 9.38
CA ILE A 114 -21.87 -10.01 10.74
C ILE A 114 -20.83 -11.14 10.86
N GLU A 115 -21.08 -12.29 10.24
CA GLU A 115 -20.18 -13.44 10.32
C GLU A 115 -18.86 -13.15 9.59
N THR A 116 -18.95 -12.64 8.37
CA THR A 116 -17.78 -12.26 7.56
C THR A 116 -17.01 -11.11 8.21
N LYS A 117 -17.70 -10.09 8.70
CA LYS A 117 -17.11 -8.99 9.48
C LYS A 117 -16.29 -9.53 10.66
N ASN A 118 -16.86 -10.43 11.47
CA ASN A 118 -16.17 -10.99 12.63
C ASN A 118 -14.91 -11.78 12.26
N LYS A 119 -14.91 -12.47 11.11
CA LYS A 119 -13.72 -13.14 10.58
C LYS A 119 -12.66 -12.12 10.12
N MET A 120 -13.09 -11.09 9.38
CA MET A 120 -12.21 -10.05 8.84
C MET A 120 -11.60 -9.15 9.91
N ARG A 121 -12.25 -8.97 11.07
CA ARG A 121 -11.73 -8.18 12.20
C ARG A 121 -10.38 -8.66 12.74
N ARG A 122 -10.01 -9.91 12.46
CA ARG A 122 -8.70 -10.46 12.83
C ARG A 122 -7.58 -9.89 11.97
N CYS A 123 -7.88 -9.51 10.73
CA CYS A 123 -6.91 -8.96 9.80
C CYS A 123 -6.74 -7.47 10.07
N LEU A 124 -5.55 -7.05 10.52
CA LEU A 124 -5.25 -5.63 10.76
C LEU A 124 -4.62 -4.95 9.54
N HIS A 125 -4.24 -5.75 8.54
CA HIS A 125 -3.52 -5.29 7.35
C HIS A 125 -4.32 -5.63 6.10
N MET A 126 -4.29 -4.72 5.12
CA MET A 126 -4.87 -4.90 3.81
C MET A 126 -3.78 -4.70 2.74
N LYS A 127 -3.74 -5.58 1.75
CA LYS A 127 -2.87 -5.46 0.58
C LYS A 127 -3.71 -5.49 -0.69
N VAL A 128 -3.44 -4.56 -1.60
CA VAL A 128 -4.06 -4.50 -2.93
C VAL A 128 -2.98 -4.76 -3.96
N ASN A 129 -2.96 -5.97 -4.52
CA ASN A 129 -2.05 -6.30 -5.61
C ASN A 129 -2.53 -5.66 -6.91
N ASP A 130 -1.57 -5.30 -7.77
CA ASP A 130 -1.85 -4.77 -9.11
C ASP A 130 -2.88 -3.63 -9.09
N ALA A 131 -2.72 -2.69 -8.16
CA ALA A 131 -3.66 -1.59 -7.94
C ALA A 131 -3.90 -0.76 -9.22
N ASP A 132 -2.94 -0.75 -10.15
CA ASP A 132 -3.01 -0.08 -11.45
C ASP A 132 -4.02 -0.70 -12.44
N LYS A 133 -4.43 -1.96 -12.23
CA LYS A 133 -5.37 -2.67 -13.12
C LYS A 133 -6.84 -2.37 -12.82
N PHE A 134 -7.13 -1.60 -11.77
CA PHE A 134 -8.50 -1.25 -11.41
C PHE A 134 -9.03 -0.09 -12.26
N ASP A 135 -10.32 -0.07 -12.58
CA ASP A 135 -10.95 0.95 -13.42
C ASP A 135 -11.26 2.24 -12.64
N HIS A 136 -11.60 3.30 -13.39
CA HIS A 136 -11.93 4.59 -12.80
C HIS A 136 -13.40 4.63 -12.43
N VAL A 137 -13.70 5.07 -11.22
CA VAL A 137 -15.06 5.33 -10.73
C VAL A 137 -15.13 6.78 -10.27
N THR A 138 -16.26 7.44 -10.54
CA THR A 138 -16.39 8.85 -10.17
C THR A 138 -16.43 9.01 -8.65
N SER A 139 -15.90 10.11 -8.11
CA SER A 139 -15.91 10.34 -6.65
C SER A 139 -17.33 10.38 -6.05
N LYS A 140 -18.34 10.77 -6.83
CA LYS A 140 -19.76 10.70 -6.42
C LYS A 140 -20.22 9.25 -6.23
N GLU A 141 -19.87 8.36 -7.15
CA GLU A 141 -20.18 6.93 -7.04
C GLU A 141 -19.40 6.28 -5.91
N VAL A 142 -18.10 6.58 -5.79
CA VAL A 142 -17.27 6.12 -4.66
C VAL A 142 -17.92 6.51 -3.33
N LYS A 143 -18.32 7.78 -3.17
CA LYS A 143 -19.02 8.25 -1.98
C LYS A 143 -20.32 7.47 -1.74
N ALA A 144 -21.15 7.28 -2.76
CA ALA A 144 -22.43 6.57 -2.63
C ALA A 144 -22.26 5.09 -2.25
N ILE A 145 -21.21 4.43 -2.74
CA ILE A 145 -20.94 3.02 -2.44
C ILE A 145 -20.41 2.86 -1.01
N THR A 146 -19.59 3.81 -0.55
CA THR A 146 -18.82 3.68 0.70
C THR A 146 -19.45 4.38 1.91
N GLU A 147 -20.63 5.01 1.76
CA GLU A 147 -21.24 5.86 2.78
C GLU A 147 -21.48 5.15 4.13
N ASP A 148 -21.88 3.87 4.08
CA ASP A 148 -22.25 3.09 5.27
C ASP A 148 -21.21 2.03 5.67
N ALA A 149 -20.08 1.94 4.96
CA ALA A 149 -19.08 0.91 5.17
C ALA A 149 -17.87 1.43 5.95
N GLN A 150 -17.58 0.81 7.09
CA GLN A 150 -16.40 1.11 7.90
C GLN A 150 -15.72 -0.16 8.40
N MET A 151 -14.41 -0.21 8.19
CA MET A 151 -13.47 -1.23 8.64
C MET A 151 -12.46 -0.58 9.58
N ASP A 152 -12.95 -0.15 10.74
CA ASP A 152 -12.20 0.57 11.78
C ASP A 152 -11.06 -0.26 12.43
N TRP A 153 -10.97 -1.55 12.10
CA TRP A 153 -9.91 -2.45 12.55
C TRP A 153 -8.72 -2.56 11.60
N ILE A 154 -8.81 -2.06 10.37
CA ILE A 154 -7.67 -2.07 9.45
C ILE A 154 -6.77 -0.87 9.75
N LEU A 155 -5.52 -1.17 10.07
CA LEU A 155 -4.52 -0.19 10.51
C LEU A 155 -3.46 0.07 9.44
N SER A 156 -3.22 -0.86 8.52
CA SER A 156 -2.28 -0.64 7.42
C SER A 156 -2.86 -1.03 6.05
N LEU A 157 -2.44 -0.29 5.03
CA LEU A 157 -2.81 -0.50 3.63
C LEU A 157 -1.56 -0.49 2.77
N ASP A 158 -1.27 -1.59 2.09
CA ASP A 158 -0.21 -1.69 1.09
C ASP A 158 -0.86 -1.75 -0.30
N MET A 159 -0.60 -0.74 -1.12
CA MET A 159 -0.98 -0.73 -2.54
C MET A 159 0.26 -0.67 -3.45
N SER A 160 1.46 -0.85 -2.88
CA SER A 160 2.71 -0.68 -3.60
C SER A 160 2.80 -1.62 -4.80
N LEU A 161 3.46 -1.14 -5.85
CA LEU A 161 3.72 -1.94 -7.05
C LEU A 161 5.16 -2.46 -7.01
N PRO A 162 5.44 -3.67 -7.53
CA PRO A 162 6.80 -4.20 -7.53
C PRO A 162 7.74 -3.40 -8.45
N ILE A 163 7.19 -2.81 -9.51
CA ILE A 163 7.94 -2.05 -10.51
C ILE A 163 7.15 -0.78 -10.81
N ARG A 164 7.88 0.34 -10.96
CA ARG A 164 7.30 1.58 -11.44
C ARG A 164 6.81 1.44 -12.86
N ILE A 165 5.53 1.70 -13.07
CA ILE A 165 4.93 1.68 -14.39
C ILE A 165 5.24 3.00 -15.10
N GLY A 166 5.96 2.94 -16.22
CA GLY A 166 6.32 4.10 -17.02
C GLY A 166 5.11 4.88 -17.55
N ARG A 167 5.30 6.18 -17.82
CA ARG A 167 4.22 7.12 -18.22
C ARG A 167 3.38 6.65 -19.42
N HIS A 168 3.96 5.87 -20.33
CA HIS A 168 3.33 5.54 -21.60
C HIS A 168 2.23 4.46 -21.52
N GLY A 169 2.04 3.83 -20.36
CA GLY A 169 0.99 2.81 -20.16
C GLY A 169 -0.28 3.32 -19.47
N TRP A 170 -0.28 4.53 -18.92
CA TRP A 170 -1.36 4.96 -18.04
C TRP A 170 -2.52 5.57 -18.82
N LYS A 171 -3.67 4.91 -18.74
CA LYS A 171 -4.95 5.62 -18.76
C LYS A 171 -5.09 6.28 -17.39
N HIS A 172 -4.60 7.51 -17.28
CA HIS A 172 -4.56 8.29 -16.04
C HIS A 172 -5.92 8.28 -15.31
N GLY A 173 -5.97 7.87 -14.04
CA GLY A 173 -7.16 8.02 -13.17
C GLY A 173 -7.64 6.77 -12.41
N TYR A 174 -7.00 5.62 -12.62
CA TYR A 174 -7.45 4.32 -12.12
C TYR A 174 -7.25 4.06 -10.63
N VAL A 175 -6.03 4.25 -10.12
CA VAL A 175 -5.76 4.02 -8.69
C VAL A 175 -6.46 5.04 -7.80
N TYR A 176 -6.74 6.24 -8.31
CA TYR A 176 -7.35 7.34 -7.56
C TYR A 176 -8.69 6.94 -6.93
N SER A 177 -9.60 6.39 -7.73
CA SER A 177 -10.94 6.05 -7.25
C SER A 177 -10.94 4.91 -6.25
N LEU A 178 -10.02 3.96 -6.43
CA LEU A 178 -9.83 2.88 -5.48
C LEU A 178 -9.31 3.40 -4.14
N LEU A 179 -8.28 4.24 -4.15
CA LEU A 179 -7.73 4.82 -2.93
C LEU A 179 -8.71 5.80 -2.25
N ASP A 180 -9.50 6.59 -2.99
CA ASP A 180 -10.61 7.41 -2.43
C ASP A 180 -11.60 6.50 -1.70
N GLY A 181 -12.05 5.40 -2.33
CA GLY A 181 -12.99 4.47 -1.71
C GLY A 181 -12.42 3.76 -0.48
N LEU A 182 -11.19 3.25 -0.56
CA LEU A 182 -10.54 2.59 0.57
C LEU A 182 -10.29 3.58 1.72
N SER A 183 -9.87 4.81 1.45
CA SER A 183 -9.67 5.81 2.51
C SER A 183 -10.95 6.10 3.29
N ARG A 184 -12.12 6.06 2.64
CA ARG A 184 -13.44 6.24 3.31
C ARG A 184 -13.83 5.04 4.17
N ILE A 185 -13.50 3.83 3.71
CA ILE A 185 -13.83 2.58 4.42
C ILE A 185 -12.87 2.34 5.59
N LEU A 186 -11.65 2.90 5.57
CA LEU A 186 -10.58 2.62 6.54
C LEU A 186 -10.27 3.84 7.43
N PRO A 187 -11.21 4.32 8.27
CA PRO A 187 -11.04 5.58 9.00
C PRO A 187 -9.90 5.58 10.04
N ASN A 188 -9.52 4.40 10.52
CA ASN A 188 -8.45 4.22 11.51
C ASN A 188 -7.10 3.83 10.87
N LEU A 189 -6.95 4.01 9.57
CA LEU A 189 -5.71 3.72 8.87
C LEU A 189 -4.56 4.55 9.45
N ARG A 190 -3.48 3.87 9.84
CA ARG A 190 -2.28 4.45 10.44
C ARG A 190 -1.09 4.39 9.51
N GLU A 191 -1.01 3.37 8.68
CA GLU A 191 0.13 3.17 7.78
C GLU A 191 -0.36 2.95 6.35
N ILE A 192 0.30 3.60 5.40
CA ILE A 192 0.02 3.37 3.99
C ILE A 192 1.29 3.34 3.17
N ASP A 193 1.39 2.36 2.27
CA ASP A 193 2.45 2.26 1.28
C ASP A 193 1.87 2.38 -0.14
N LEU A 194 2.33 3.41 -0.85
CA LEU A 194 1.97 3.76 -2.22
C LEU A 194 3.21 3.73 -3.14
N SER A 195 4.27 3.03 -2.76
CA SER A 195 5.51 2.99 -3.52
C SER A 195 5.28 2.48 -4.95
N ASN A 196 5.97 3.10 -5.91
CA ASN A 196 5.87 2.81 -7.35
C ASN A 196 4.49 3.06 -7.99
N ILE A 197 3.51 3.59 -7.25
CA ILE A 197 2.23 4.03 -7.79
C ILE A 197 2.39 5.44 -8.35
N SER A 198 1.88 5.66 -9.57
CA SER A 198 1.56 7.00 -10.05
C SER A 198 0.07 7.25 -9.84
N CYS A 199 -0.28 8.23 -9.01
CA CYS A 199 -1.67 8.56 -8.75
C CYS A 199 -1.85 10.07 -8.70
N LEU A 200 -2.88 10.55 -9.38
CA LEU A 200 -3.34 11.93 -9.33
C LEU A 200 -4.11 12.21 -8.03
N LEU A 201 -3.55 11.81 -6.89
CA LEU A 201 -4.24 11.95 -5.61
C LEU A 201 -4.04 13.34 -5.06
N SER A 202 -5.15 14.07 -4.84
CA SER A 202 -5.12 15.14 -3.85
C SER A 202 -4.85 14.48 -2.50
N GLY A 203 -3.63 14.59 -1.98
CA GLY A 203 -3.25 14.03 -0.67
C GLY A 203 -4.24 14.43 0.43
N THR A 204 -4.96 15.54 0.21
CA THR A 204 -6.00 16.03 1.09
C THR A 204 -7.10 15.01 1.35
N MET A 205 -7.46 14.17 0.37
CA MET A 205 -8.55 13.20 0.54
C MET A 205 -8.17 12.08 1.49
N LEU A 206 -6.94 11.56 1.33
CA LEU A 206 -6.42 10.51 2.20
C LEU A 206 -6.37 10.99 3.66
N THR A 207 -5.76 12.15 3.92
CA THR A 207 -5.63 12.66 5.30
C THR A 207 -6.94 13.20 5.87
N LEU A 208 -7.90 13.55 5.04
CA LEU A 208 -9.25 13.92 5.47
C LEU A 208 -10.05 12.72 5.97
N HIS A 209 -9.91 11.57 5.29
CA HIS A 209 -10.65 10.34 5.64
C HIS A 209 -9.91 9.47 6.67
N CYS A 210 -8.58 9.59 6.75
CA CYS A 210 -7.72 8.85 7.68
C CYS A 210 -6.98 9.83 8.63
N PRO A 211 -7.67 10.45 9.61
CA PRO A 211 -7.06 11.46 10.51
C PRO A 211 -5.99 10.87 11.45
N HIS A 212 -5.96 9.55 11.59
CA HIS A 212 -4.99 8.80 12.40
C HIS A 212 -3.78 8.31 11.62
N LEU A 213 -3.59 8.75 10.37
CA LEU A 213 -2.45 8.33 9.56
C LEU A 213 -1.14 8.77 10.23
N GLU A 214 -0.31 7.81 10.62
CA GLU A 214 0.98 7.97 11.30
C GLU A 214 2.17 7.81 10.33
N LYS A 215 2.05 6.97 9.31
CA LYS A 215 3.12 6.65 8.36
C LYS A 215 2.64 6.67 6.92
N LEU A 216 3.39 7.38 6.07
CA LEU A 216 3.17 7.44 4.64
C LEU A 216 4.46 7.09 3.88
N THR A 217 4.43 5.98 3.16
CA THR A 217 5.47 5.61 2.20
C THR A 217 4.95 5.84 0.79
N TRP A 218 5.65 6.63 -0.01
CA TRP A 218 5.31 6.92 -1.40
C TRP A 218 6.58 7.19 -2.21
N SER A 219 7.43 6.17 -2.30
CA SER A 219 8.71 6.26 -2.99
C SER A 219 8.59 5.95 -4.49
N ASN A 220 9.55 6.46 -5.28
CA ASN A 220 9.66 6.28 -6.72
C ASN A 220 8.43 6.80 -7.48
N SER A 221 7.85 7.90 -6.99
CA SER A 221 6.61 8.47 -7.50
C SER A 221 6.89 9.43 -8.66
N ALA A 222 6.17 9.23 -9.77
CA ALA A 222 6.47 9.85 -11.05
C ALA A 222 5.57 11.04 -11.36
N ASN A 223 5.93 12.25 -10.93
CA ASN A 223 5.16 13.48 -11.20
C ASN A 223 3.67 13.36 -10.79
N ASP A 224 3.44 12.97 -9.55
CA ASP A 224 2.10 13.01 -9.01
C ASP A 224 1.70 14.47 -8.82
N MET A 225 0.71 14.93 -9.59
CA MET A 225 0.34 16.34 -9.77
C MET A 225 -0.08 17.09 -8.49
N PHE A 226 -0.12 16.42 -7.35
CA PHE A 226 -0.91 16.87 -6.21
C PHE A 226 -0.25 16.67 -4.84
N VAL A 227 0.97 16.10 -4.79
CA VAL A 227 1.78 16.21 -3.56
C VAL A 227 2.59 17.50 -3.65
N LEU A 228 2.08 18.53 -2.99
CA LEU A 228 2.76 19.81 -2.88
C LEU A 228 3.93 19.69 -1.88
N LEU A 229 5.09 20.25 -2.22
CA LEU A 229 6.30 20.16 -1.39
C LEU A 229 6.11 20.79 0.01
N ASN A 230 5.21 21.77 0.13
CA ASN A 230 4.82 22.38 1.41
C ASN A 230 4.02 21.44 2.34
N GLY A 231 3.61 20.26 1.87
CA GLY A 231 2.82 19.30 2.65
C GLY A 231 1.33 19.64 2.74
N GLN A 232 0.82 20.59 1.93
CA GLN A 232 -0.60 21.00 1.98
C GLN A 232 -1.57 19.83 1.78
N GLY A 233 -1.18 18.83 0.98
CA GLY A 233 -1.96 17.59 0.82
C GLY A 233 -2.12 16.81 2.13
N LEU A 234 -1.18 16.94 3.06
CA LEU A 234 -1.18 16.17 4.31
C LEU A 234 -1.70 16.94 5.52
N ARG A 235 -2.18 18.18 5.32
CA ARG A 235 -2.54 19.13 6.39
C ARG A 235 -3.63 18.66 7.35
N TYR A 236 -4.44 17.68 6.96
CA TYR A 236 -5.54 17.19 7.80
C TYR A 236 -5.12 16.08 8.76
N SER A 237 -3.96 15.45 8.54
CA SER A 237 -3.41 14.52 9.52
C SER A 237 -2.47 15.25 10.45
N ASN A 238 -2.88 15.39 11.71
CA ASN A 238 -2.02 15.87 12.79
C ASN A 238 -1.17 14.74 13.41
N SER A 239 -1.32 13.51 12.90
CA SER A 239 -0.75 12.30 13.50
C SER A 239 0.45 11.75 12.73
N ILE A 240 0.79 12.33 11.56
CA ILE A 240 1.90 11.81 10.73
C ILE A 240 3.22 12.01 11.47
N LYS A 241 3.87 10.88 11.73
CA LYS A 241 5.20 10.76 12.35
C LYS A 241 6.27 10.40 11.32
N GLU A 242 5.93 9.61 10.31
CA GLU A 242 6.90 9.11 9.33
C GLU A 242 6.47 9.39 7.89
N ILE A 243 7.34 10.05 7.12
CA ILE A 243 7.19 10.28 5.67
C ILE A 243 8.39 9.69 4.94
N ILE A 244 8.15 8.78 4.00
CA ILE A 244 9.18 8.16 3.15
C ILE A 244 8.80 8.36 1.68
N MET A 245 9.44 9.31 1.01
CA MET A 245 9.16 9.72 -0.37
C MET A 245 10.45 9.85 -1.17
N ASN A 246 11.29 8.81 -1.14
CA ASN A 246 12.55 8.80 -1.89
C ASN A 246 12.26 8.66 -3.40
N ASP A 247 13.11 9.24 -4.24
CA ASP A 247 13.01 9.16 -5.71
C ASP A 247 11.68 9.70 -6.27
N SER A 248 11.03 10.59 -5.52
CA SER A 248 9.72 11.16 -5.85
C SER A 248 9.84 12.60 -6.38
N SER A 249 8.78 13.07 -7.05
CA SER A 249 8.70 14.44 -7.57
C SER A 249 7.48 15.18 -7.03
N PHE A 250 7.72 16.34 -6.43
CA PHE A 250 6.69 17.20 -5.84
C PHE A 250 6.35 18.37 -6.75
N TYR A 251 5.15 18.90 -6.60
CA TYR A 251 4.79 20.17 -7.22
C TYR A 251 5.10 21.33 -6.29
N CYS A 252 5.62 22.40 -6.86
CA CYS A 252 5.86 23.66 -6.17
C CYS A 252 5.76 24.80 -7.19
N THR A 253 5.24 25.95 -6.79
CA THR A 253 5.37 27.16 -7.61
C THR A 253 6.77 27.75 -7.44
N GLN A 254 7.25 28.51 -8.44
CA GLN A 254 8.56 29.19 -8.32
C GLN A 254 8.62 30.10 -7.07
N PRO A 255 7.62 30.96 -6.78
CA PRO A 255 7.67 31.79 -5.59
C PRO A 255 7.71 30.97 -4.28
N GLU A 256 7.01 29.84 -4.22
CA GLU A 256 7.06 28.97 -3.03
C GLU A 256 8.44 28.35 -2.83
N ILE A 257 9.10 27.84 -3.88
CA ILE A 257 10.44 27.26 -3.73
C ILE A 257 11.48 28.32 -3.38
N ASP A 258 11.34 29.53 -3.93
CA ASP A 258 12.20 30.68 -3.59
C ASP A 258 12.03 31.04 -2.10
N GLN A 259 10.79 31.11 -1.61
CA GLN A 259 10.49 31.35 -0.18
C GLN A 259 11.00 30.22 0.72
N MET A 260 10.91 28.96 0.29
CA MET A 260 11.46 27.82 1.02
C MET A 260 13.00 27.84 1.04
N SER A 261 13.63 28.46 0.05
CA SER A 261 15.10 28.54 -0.07
C SER A 261 15.68 29.81 0.58
N ASP A 262 14.87 30.83 0.82
CA ASP A 262 15.30 32.04 1.54
C ASP A 262 15.53 31.71 3.03
N LEU A 263 16.79 31.56 3.44
CA LEU A 263 17.16 31.19 4.82
C LEU A 263 16.86 32.29 5.85
N GLU A 264 16.75 33.56 5.42
CA GLU A 264 16.63 34.71 6.30
C GLU A 264 15.17 35.16 6.48
N ASN A 265 14.33 34.99 5.45
CA ASN A 265 12.93 35.40 5.46
C ASN A 265 11.97 34.21 5.48
N HIS A 266 10.66 34.47 5.55
CA HIS A 266 9.60 33.45 5.41
C HIS A 266 9.79 32.22 6.32
N ARG A 267 10.04 32.42 7.62
CA ARG A 267 10.38 31.34 8.56
C ARG A 267 9.36 30.21 8.57
N ASP A 268 8.11 30.56 8.36
CA ASP A 268 6.94 29.68 8.38
C ASP A 268 6.69 28.96 7.03
N THR A 269 7.51 29.23 6.01
CA THR A 269 7.43 28.59 4.69
C THR A 269 8.65 27.72 4.46
N PHE A 270 8.47 26.41 4.68
CA PHE A 270 9.49 25.37 4.46
C PHE A 270 8.83 24.07 3.99
N ILE A 271 9.64 23.06 3.66
CA ILE A 271 9.16 21.74 3.21
C ILE A 271 8.24 21.13 4.28
N PHE A 272 7.10 20.58 3.88
CA PHE A 272 6.13 19.95 4.79
C PHE A 272 5.62 20.80 5.97
N HIS A 273 5.76 22.13 5.94
CA HIS A 273 5.34 22.98 7.06
C HIS A 273 3.86 22.80 7.45
N HIS A 274 2.98 22.38 6.52
CA HIS A 274 1.57 22.09 6.78
C HIS A 274 1.28 20.78 7.53
N CYS A 275 2.21 19.83 7.60
CA CYS A 275 2.02 18.54 8.28
C CYS A 275 3.16 18.19 9.25
N SER A 276 3.98 19.18 9.62
CA SER A 276 5.23 18.97 10.36
C SER A 276 5.09 18.80 11.87
N ARG A 277 3.89 18.87 12.45
CA ARG A 277 3.73 19.01 13.92
C ARG A 277 4.17 17.82 14.76
N ALA A 278 4.05 16.61 14.22
CA ALA A 278 4.34 15.36 14.92
C ALA A 278 5.42 14.52 14.22
N LEU A 279 6.14 15.10 13.25
CA LEU A 279 7.13 14.35 12.47
C LEU A 279 8.27 13.88 13.37
N GLU A 280 8.60 12.59 13.24
CA GLU A 280 9.71 11.91 13.91
C GLU A 280 10.75 11.43 12.89
N ARG A 281 10.32 11.07 11.68
CA ARG A 281 11.15 10.50 10.61
C ARG A 281 10.75 11.06 9.24
N VAL A 282 11.71 11.58 8.50
CA VAL A 282 11.50 12.02 7.11
C VAL A 282 12.62 11.51 6.22
N SER A 283 12.25 10.91 5.09
CA SER A 283 13.17 10.46 4.05
C SER A 283 12.72 10.98 2.69
N ILE A 284 13.49 11.88 2.10
CA ILE A 284 13.24 12.55 0.80
C ILE A 284 14.51 12.57 -0.05
N ARG A 285 15.19 11.42 -0.15
CA ARG A 285 16.40 11.26 -0.98
C ARG A 285 16.06 11.30 -2.47
N ASN A 286 16.92 11.89 -3.29
CA ASN A 286 16.77 12.06 -4.73
C ASN A 286 15.43 12.72 -5.12
N VAL A 287 14.96 13.64 -4.29
CA VAL A 287 13.69 14.31 -4.51
C VAL A 287 13.84 15.49 -5.46
N LYS A 288 12.86 15.57 -6.38
CA LYS A 288 12.76 16.65 -7.36
C LYS A 288 11.53 17.48 -7.08
N TRP A 289 11.58 18.77 -7.41
CA TRP A 289 10.39 19.58 -7.52
C TRP A 289 10.11 19.88 -8.98
N ARG A 290 8.83 20.07 -9.30
CA ARG A 290 8.35 20.43 -10.62
C ARG A 290 7.58 21.74 -10.53
N SER A 291 7.98 22.70 -11.34
CA SER A 291 7.26 23.96 -11.49
C SER A 291 5.89 23.73 -12.12
N VAL A 292 4.84 24.20 -11.44
CA VAL A 292 3.46 24.17 -11.97
C VAL A 292 3.35 24.98 -13.27
N SER A 293 4.05 26.11 -13.36
CA SER A 293 3.91 27.06 -14.48
C SER A 293 4.78 26.70 -15.68
N THR A 294 6.02 26.26 -15.45
CA THR A 294 7.00 26.02 -16.52
C THR A 294 7.18 24.54 -16.84
N GLY A 295 6.73 23.63 -15.97
CA GLY A 295 6.97 22.19 -16.11
C GLY A 295 8.42 21.76 -15.91
N ILE A 296 9.33 22.72 -15.60
CA ILE A 296 10.73 22.46 -15.26
C ILE A 296 10.78 21.52 -14.07
N ILE A 297 11.68 20.54 -14.13
CA ILE A 297 11.94 19.59 -13.06
C ILE A 297 13.39 19.82 -12.62
N ASP A 298 13.57 20.08 -11.34
CA ASP A 298 14.91 20.28 -10.77
C ASP A 298 15.01 19.60 -9.39
N MET A 299 16.23 19.46 -8.88
CA MET A 299 16.47 19.00 -7.53
C MET A 299 15.97 20.03 -6.52
N VAL A 300 15.53 19.57 -5.35
CA VAL A 300 15.19 20.48 -4.25
C VAL A 300 16.46 21.24 -3.82
N PRO A 301 16.43 22.58 -3.76
CA PRO A 301 17.59 23.37 -3.36
C PRO A 301 18.10 22.99 -1.97
N GLN A 302 19.43 23.05 -1.79
CA GLN A 302 20.06 22.77 -0.50
C GLN A 302 19.52 23.67 0.61
N ASP A 303 19.32 24.95 0.31
CA ASP A 303 18.81 25.92 1.28
C ASP A 303 17.40 25.55 1.77
N ALA A 304 16.55 25.00 0.90
CA ALA A 304 15.24 24.51 1.31
C ALA A 304 15.33 23.29 2.25
N LEU A 305 16.28 22.38 2.03
CA LEU A 305 16.55 21.26 2.93
C LEU A 305 17.12 21.74 4.28
N ILE A 306 18.04 22.70 4.27
CA ILE A 306 18.60 23.35 5.48
C ILE A 306 17.47 24.00 6.28
N LYS A 307 16.62 24.78 5.61
CA LYS A 307 15.51 25.50 6.24
C LYS A 307 14.50 24.53 6.87
N PHE A 308 14.24 23.40 6.21
CA PHE A 308 13.42 22.33 6.80
C PHE A 308 14.03 21.83 8.11
N VAL A 309 15.31 21.46 8.14
CA VAL A 309 15.95 20.95 9.37
C VAL A 309 15.93 21.98 10.49
N ARG A 310 16.21 23.25 10.19
CA ARG A 310 16.18 24.35 11.18
C ARG A 310 14.79 24.56 11.79
N ASN A 311 13.73 24.43 11.00
CA ASN A 311 12.34 24.68 11.43
C ASN A 311 11.54 23.41 11.76
N ALA A 312 12.13 22.23 11.59
CA ALA A 312 11.49 20.96 11.93
C ALA A 312 11.09 20.90 13.41
N PRO A 313 10.00 20.19 13.75
CA PRO A 313 9.57 20.03 15.14
C PRO A 313 10.68 19.40 15.98
N SER A 314 10.67 19.63 17.29
CA SER A 314 11.60 18.98 18.22
C SER A 314 11.39 17.47 18.34
N THR A 315 10.27 16.95 17.82
CA THR A 315 10.00 15.52 17.73
C THR A 315 10.78 14.84 16.60
N LEU A 316 11.31 15.60 15.63
CA LEU A 316 12.04 15.03 14.49
C LEU A 316 13.35 14.42 14.99
N ARG A 317 13.56 13.14 14.73
CA ARG A 317 14.75 12.38 15.14
C ARG A 317 15.60 11.94 13.97
N TYR A 318 14.98 11.70 12.81
CA TYR A 318 15.68 11.19 11.63
C TYR A 318 15.32 12.02 10.40
N PHE A 319 16.33 12.51 9.70
CA PHE A 319 16.16 13.17 8.41
C PHE A 319 17.15 12.63 7.38
N ARG A 320 16.61 12.01 6.32
CA ARG A 320 17.38 11.50 5.19
C ARG A 320 17.07 12.30 3.93
N SER A 321 18.10 12.86 3.30
CA SER A 321 17.97 13.68 2.08
C SER A 321 19.28 13.72 1.30
N ASP A 322 19.35 14.51 0.23
CA ASP A 322 20.60 14.76 -0.52
C ASP A 322 21.34 15.99 0.01
N LEU A 323 21.32 16.25 1.33
CA LEU A 323 22.13 17.30 1.93
C LEU A 323 23.62 17.04 1.66
N THR A 324 24.38 18.07 1.31
CA THR A 324 25.84 17.94 1.20
C THR A 324 26.46 17.63 2.56
N GLN A 325 27.62 16.97 2.56
CA GLN A 325 28.33 16.65 3.81
C GLN A 325 28.68 17.89 4.63
N GLU A 326 28.98 19.02 3.97
CA GLU A 326 29.23 20.32 4.62
C GLU A 326 27.97 20.81 5.34
N ASN A 327 26.82 20.82 4.66
CA ASN A 327 25.54 21.23 5.25
C ASN A 327 25.12 20.32 6.39
N MET A 328 25.31 19.00 6.29
CA MET A 328 25.05 18.07 7.39
C MET A 328 25.97 18.35 8.59
N THR A 329 27.24 18.69 8.36
CA THR A 329 28.19 18.99 9.43
C THR A 329 27.77 20.26 10.17
N MET A 330 27.39 21.31 9.44
CA MET A 330 26.84 22.54 10.01
C MET A 330 25.55 22.27 10.79
N LEU A 331 24.58 21.55 10.22
CA LEU A 331 23.29 21.30 10.86
C LEU A 331 23.40 20.41 12.11
N ARG A 332 24.38 19.50 12.18
CA ARG A 332 24.66 18.73 13.40
C ARG A 332 25.11 19.61 14.57
N LEU A 333 25.73 20.75 14.30
CA LEU A 333 26.10 21.72 15.33
C LEU A 333 24.86 22.51 15.81
N GLU A 334 23.91 22.80 14.92
CA GLU A 334 22.70 23.57 15.23
C GLU A 334 21.56 22.73 15.84
N ARG A 335 21.40 21.49 15.37
CA ARG A 335 20.29 20.58 15.66
C ARG A 335 20.81 19.16 15.95
N SER A 336 21.67 19.05 16.97
CA SER A 336 22.36 17.80 17.34
C SER A 336 21.43 16.63 17.70
N GLU A 337 20.17 16.91 18.02
CA GLU A 337 19.14 15.92 18.32
C GLU A 337 18.58 15.20 17.08
N ILE A 338 18.85 15.71 15.87
CA ILE A 338 18.41 15.11 14.62
C ILE A 338 19.55 14.30 14.00
N GLU A 339 19.30 13.01 13.76
CA GLU A 339 20.17 12.16 12.96
C GLU A 339 20.01 12.46 11.47
N LEU A 340 21.03 13.10 10.89
CA LEU A 340 21.10 13.42 9.47
C LEU A 340 21.77 12.29 8.68
N LEU A 341 21.10 11.81 7.64
CA LEU A 341 21.49 10.68 6.78
C LEU A 341 21.45 11.04 5.28
N ASN A 342 22.23 10.33 4.46
CA ASN A 342 22.24 10.44 2.99
C ASN A 342 21.59 9.24 2.27
#